data_AF-A0A8J4WWU5-F1
#
_entry.id   AF-A0A8J4WWU5-F1
#
_cell.length_a   1.000
_cell.length_b   1.000
_cell.length_c   1.000
_cell.angle_alpha   90.00
_cell.angle_beta   90.00
_cell.angle_gamma   90.00
#
_symmetry.space_group_name_H-M   'P 1'
#
loop_
_entity.id
_entity.type
_entity.pdbx_description
1 polymer ?
#
loop_
_entity_poly.entity_id
_entity_poly.type
_entity_poly.pdbx_seq_one_letter_code
_entity_poly.pdbx_strand_id
1 'polypeptide(L)'
;MTGLANQLPDLCNGAPKWITQLEEKTTGHLMGIGDVKAILAQTIGKVKTTEILNKAGLKAATGQNTGNRLVFGQFRNKVWNALRKAYPTKMDPGKLESVTLKEDENVVKFINDFETKWREETGGSWDQTET
;
A
#
# COMPACT_ATOMS: atom_id res chain seq x y z
N MET A 1 11.02 -19.59 11.03
CA MET A 1 10.45 -19.03 9.79
C MET A 1 9.54 -17.86 10.16
N THR A 2 9.89 -16.64 9.80
CA THR A 2 9.01 -15.47 9.94
C THR A 2 7.97 -15.50 8.83
N GLY A 3 6.68 -15.47 9.18
CA GLY A 3 5.59 -15.44 8.20
C GLY A 3 5.65 -14.18 7.33
N LEU A 4 5.12 -14.25 6.10
CA LEU A 4 5.15 -13.16 5.12
C LEU A 4 4.66 -11.82 5.72
N ALA A 5 3.61 -11.84 6.53
CA ALA A 5 3.07 -10.63 7.19
C ALA A 5 4.11 -9.91 8.07
N ASN A 6 5.02 -10.64 8.71
CA ASN A 6 6.08 -10.06 9.56
C ASN A 6 7.24 -9.47 8.76
N GLN A 7 7.28 -9.69 7.44
CA GLN A 7 8.30 -9.13 6.55
C GLN A 7 7.82 -7.88 5.81
N LEU A 8 6.54 -7.53 5.94
CA LEU A 8 5.95 -6.34 5.32
C LEU A 8 6.17 -5.13 6.23
N PRO A 9 6.25 -3.91 5.66
CA PRO A 9 6.38 -2.70 6.47
C PRO A 9 5.13 -2.49 7.33
N ASP A 10 5.18 -1.58 8.30
CA ASP A 10 3.96 -1.26 9.05
C ASP A 10 2.95 -0.54 8.15
N LEU A 11 1.75 -1.10 8.01
CA LEU A 11 0.66 -0.52 7.24
C LEU A 11 0.23 0.86 7.79
N CYS A 12 0.46 1.13 9.08
CA CYS A 12 0.19 2.42 9.71
C CYS A 12 1.08 3.57 9.17
N ASN A 13 2.15 3.23 8.45
CA ASN A 13 3.01 4.20 7.76
C ASN A 13 2.57 4.47 6.32
N GLY A 14 1.46 3.85 5.89
CA GLY A 14 0.85 4.05 4.58
C GLY A 14 0.74 2.75 3.80
N ALA A 15 -0.44 2.52 3.22
CA ALA A 15 -0.71 1.35 2.40
C ALA A 15 0.17 1.23 1.14
N PRO A 16 0.56 2.31 0.42
CA PRO A 16 1.30 2.15 -0.83
C PRO A 16 2.59 1.32 -0.70
N LYS A 17 3.45 1.64 0.27
CA LYS A 17 4.72 0.91 0.50
C LYS A 17 4.47 -0.56 0.87
N TRP A 18 3.44 -0.81 1.67
CA TRP A 18 3.02 -2.16 2.04
C TRP A 18 2.52 -2.98 0.85
N ILE A 19 1.67 -2.38 0.02
CA ILE A 19 1.11 -3.01 -1.18
C ILE A 19 2.25 -3.37 -2.14
N THR A 20 3.14 -2.44 -2.43
CA THR A 20 4.29 -2.68 -3.33
C THR A 20 5.14 -3.86 -2.85
N GLN A 21 5.55 -3.89 -1.57
CA GLN A 21 6.34 -5.00 -1.04
C GLN A 21 5.60 -6.34 -1.04
N LEU A 22 4.29 -6.33 -0.74
CA LEU A 22 3.50 -7.56 -0.80
C LEU A 22 3.48 -8.11 -2.23
N GLU A 23 3.29 -7.26 -3.22
CA GLU A 23 3.21 -7.66 -4.62
C GLU A 23 4.56 -8.14 -5.16
N GLU A 24 5.66 -7.48 -4.79
CA GLU A 24 7.00 -7.94 -5.11
C GLU A 24 7.25 -9.35 -4.54
N LYS A 25 6.93 -9.57 -3.26
CA LYS A 25 7.13 -10.85 -2.58
C LYS A 25 6.19 -11.96 -3.07
N THR A 26 5.07 -11.61 -3.68
CA THR A 26 4.07 -12.56 -4.20
C THR A 26 4.02 -12.59 -5.72
N THR A 27 4.98 -11.95 -6.39
CA THR A 27 5.09 -11.98 -7.85
C THR A 27 5.20 -13.42 -8.34
N GLY A 28 4.46 -13.74 -9.40
CA GLY A 28 4.38 -15.10 -9.95
C GLY A 28 3.52 -16.08 -9.14
N HIS A 29 2.95 -15.68 -8.00
CA HIS A 29 2.08 -16.52 -7.19
C HIS A 29 0.61 -16.19 -7.42
N LEU A 30 -0.21 -17.20 -7.70
CA LEU A 30 -1.66 -17.03 -7.78
C LEU A 30 -2.24 -16.92 -6.37
N MET A 31 -2.49 -15.69 -5.91
CA MET A 31 -3.12 -15.47 -4.61
C MET A 31 -4.63 -15.64 -4.68
N GLY A 32 -5.18 -16.36 -3.69
CA GLY A 32 -6.61 -16.37 -3.39
C GLY A 32 -7.00 -15.23 -2.45
N ILE A 33 -8.31 -14.92 -2.39
CA ILE A 33 -8.85 -13.98 -1.40
C ILE A 33 -8.51 -14.42 0.03
N GLY A 34 -8.51 -15.73 0.28
CA GLY A 34 -8.18 -16.31 1.59
C GLY A 34 -6.76 -15.96 2.04
N ASP A 35 -5.79 -15.96 1.12
CA ASP A 35 -4.40 -15.65 1.40
C ASP A 35 -4.25 -14.18 1.81
N VAL A 36 -4.84 -13.27 1.02
CA VAL A 36 -4.82 -11.84 1.32
C VAL A 36 -5.57 -11.54 2.62
N LYS A 37 -6.71 -12.20 2.86
CA LYS A 37 -7.45 -12.10 4.14
C LYS A 37 -6.59 -12.54 5.32
N ALA A 38 -5.84 -13.63 5.19
CA ALA A 38 -4.96 -14.12 6.25
C ALA A 38 -3.80 -13.16 6.52
N ILE A 39 -3.15 -12.66 5.47
CA ILE A 39 -2.05 -11.69 5.58
C ILE A 39 -2.54 -10.39 6.25
N LEU A 40 -3.69 -9.86 5.82
CA LEU A 40 -4.28 -8.67 6.43
C LEU A 40 -4.69 -8.92 7.88
N ALA A 41 -5.28 -10.07 8.20
CA ALA A 41 -5.67 -10.39 9.57
C ALA A 41 -4.47 -10.49 10.52
N GLN A 42 -3.31 -10.95 10.02
CA GLN A 42 -2.05 -10.95 10.77
C GLN A 42 -1.43 -9.55 10.88
N THR A 43 -1.61 -8.69 9.87
CA THR A 43 -1.02 -7.34 9.85
C THR A 43 -1.82 -6.33 10.67
N ILE A 44 -3.15 -6.31 10.53
CA ILE A 44 -4.03 -5.27 11.11
C ILE A 44 -5.18 -5.81 11.95
N GLY A 45 -5.19 -7.12 12.20
CA GLY A 45 -6.25 -7.79 12.95
C GLY A 45 -7.50 -8.08 12.13
N LYS A 46 -8.31 -9.01 12.65
CA LYS A 46 -9.51 -9.54 11.97
C LYS A 46 -10.60 -8.49 11.73
N VAL A 47 -10.81 -7.58 12.69
CA VAL A 47 -11.86 -6.55 12.63
C VAL A 47 -11.59 -5.59 11.48
N LYS A 48 -10.41 -4.96 11.46
CA LYS A 48 -10.05 -4.02 10.39
C LYS A 48 -9.96 -4.71 9.03
N THR A 49 -9.47 -5.95 8.97
CA THR A 49 -9.49 -6.75 7.74
C THR A 49 -10.90 -6.91 7.18
N THR A 50 -11.86 -7.20 8.05
CA THR A 50 -13.28 -7.34 7.67
C THR A 50 -13.83 -6.03 7.12
N GLU A 51 -13.53 -4.89 7.75
CA GLU A 51 -13.93 -3.58 7.26
C GLU A 51 -13.36 -3.27 5.87
N ILE A 52 -12.07 -3.54 5.64
CA ILE A 52 -11.41 -3.34 4.35
C ILE A 52 -12.06 -4.20 3.26
N LEU A 53 -12.25 -5.49 3.51
CA LEU A 53 -12.86 -6.39 2.54
C LEU A 53 -14.33 -6.01 2.27
N ASN A 54 -15.08 -5.58 3.28
CA ASN A 54 -16.44 -5.07 3.10
C ASN A 54 -16.46 -3.81 2.22
N LYS A 55 -15.54 -2.85 2.44
CA LYS A 55 -15.37 -1.66 1.60
C LYS A 55 -14.97 -2.00 0.16
N ALA A 56 -14.28 -3.11 -0.06
CA ALA A 56 -13.94 -3.63 -1.38
C ALA A 56 -15.07 -4.43 -2.06
N GLY A 57 -16.25 -4.55 -1.43
CA GLY A 57 -17.39 -5.30 -1.95
C GLY A 57 -17.32 -6.82 -1.71
N LEU A 58 -16.42 -7.28 -0.85
CA LEU A 58 -16.18 -8.70 -0.57
C LEU A 58 -16.89 -9.19 0.70
N LYS A 59 -18.14 -8.75 0.93
CA LYS A 59 -18.93 -9.14 2.12
C LYS A 59 -19.11 -10.65 2.29
N ALA A 60 -19.24 -11.39 1.19
CA ALA A 60 -19.37 -12.86 1.25
C ALA A 60 -18.09 -13.54 1.79
N ALA A 61 -16.91 -12.96 1.51
CA ALA A 61 -15.63 -13.51 1.93
C ALA A 61 -15.24 -13.14 3.38
N THR A 62 -15.99 -12.24 4.05
CA THR A 62 -15.67 -11.83 5.43
C THR A 62 -16.24 -12.81 6.45
N GLY A 63 -17.49 -13.26 6.28
CA GLY A 63 -18.18 -14.16 7.22
C GLY A 63 -18.11 -15.65 6.88
N GLN A 64 -17.89 -16.03 5.61
CA GLN A 64 -17.86 -17.43 5.19
C GLN A 64 -16.52 -17.75 4.51
N ASN A 65 -16.12 -19.03 4.54
CA ASN A 65 -14.98 -19.51 3.74
C ASN A 65 -15.28 -19.57 2.23
N THR A 66 -16.54 -19.33 1.87
CA THR A 66 -17.03 -19.19 0.51
C THR A 66 -16.27 -18.06 -0.19
N GLY A 67 -15.60 -18.38 -1.29
CA GLY A 67 -14.84 -17.41 -2.08
C GLY A 67 -13.36 -17.25 -1.71
N ASN A 68 -12.85 -17.92 -0.67
CA ASN A 68 -11.41 -17.85 -0.32
C ASN A 68 -10.51 -18.33 -1.48
N ARG A 69 -11.00 -19.27 -2.31
CA ARG A 69 -10.31 -19.81 -3.49
C ARG A 69 -10.46 -18.95 -4.74
N LEU A 70 -11.25 -17.89 -4.71
CA LEU A 70 -11.36 -16.99 -5.85
C LEU A 70 -10.03 -16.26 -6.05
N VAL A 71 -9.66 -16.09 -7.31
CA VAL A 71 -8.42 -15.41 -7.70
C VAL A 71 -8.51 -13.96 -7.25
N PHE A 72 -7.58 -13.54 -6.38
CA PHE A 72 -7.54 -12.20 -5.81
C PHE A 72 -7.41 -11.12 -6.88
N GLY A 73 -6.76 -11.43 -8.01
CA GLY A 73 -6.56 -10.52 -9.14
C GLY A 73 -7.84 -9.79 -9.59
N GLN A 74 -9.01 -10.44 -9.51
CA GLN A 74 -10.30 -9.83 -9.86
C GLN A 74 -10.75 -8.70 -8.92
N PHE A 75 -10.25 -8.71 -7.68
CA PHE A 75 -10.62 -7.77 -6.61
C PHE A 75 -9.47 -6.86 -6.19
N ARG A 76 -8.26 -7.12 -6.72
CA ARG A 76 -7.01 -6.43 -6.41
C ARG A 76 -7.18 -4.92 -6.28
N ASN A 77 -7.67 -4.27 -7.33
CA ASN A 77 -7.81 -2.82 -7.36
C ASN A 77 -8.80 -2.30 -6.30
N LYS A 78 -9.89 -3.02 -6.04
CA LYS A 78 -10.89 -2.62 -5.03
C LYS A 78 -10.31 -2.71 -3.62
N VAL A 79 -9.58 -3.79 -3.32
CA VAL A 79 -8.95 -4.00 -2.02
C VAL A 79 -7.81 -3.00 -1.80
N TRP A 80 -6.96 -2.77 -2.79
CA TRP A 80 -5.89 -1.76 -2.72
C TRP A 80 -6.42 -0.34 -2.54
N ASN A 81 -7.49 0.03 -3.24
CA ASN A 81 -8.09 1.34 -3.05
C ASN A 81 -8.72 1.48 -1.66
N ALA A 82 -9.37 0.44 -1.12
CA ALA A 82 -9.88 0.45 0.24
C ALA A 82 -8.75 0.63 1.28
N LEU A 83 -7.60 -0.04 1.06
CA LEU A 83 -6.43 0.09 1.92
C LEU A 83 -5.79 1.47 1.86
N ARG A 84 -5.58 2.04 0.65
CA ARG A 84 -5.05 3.40 0.50
C ARG A 84 -5.94 4.46 1.15
N LYS A 85 -7.25 4.29 1.10
CA LYS A 85 -8.20 5.18 1.80
C LYS A 85 -8.13 5.05 3.32
N ALA A 86 -7.91 3.84 3.84
CA ALA A 86 -7.85 3.60 5.28
C ALA A 86 -6.49 3.93 5.90
N TYR A 87 -5.42 3.79 5.11
CA TYR A 87 -4.04 4.03 5.49
C TYR A 87 -3.39 4.88 4.39
N PRO A 88 -3.72 6.18 4.31
CA PRO A 88 -3.09 7.08 3.35
C PRO A 88 -1.60 7.18 3.62
N THR A 89 -0.83 7.58 2.61
CA THR A 89 0.59 7.92 2.79
C THR A 89 0.68 9.01 3.85
N LYS A 90 1.40 8.75 4.93
CA LYS A 90 1.72 9.80 5.90
C LYS A 90 2.85 10.62 5.31
N MET A 91 2.50 11.80 4.81
CA MET A 91 3.46 12.83 4.44
C MET A 91 4.16 13.30 5.72
N ASP A 92 5.50 13.21 5.74
CA ASP A 92 6.32 13.84 6.76
C ASP A 92 6.94 15.13 6.17
N PRO A 93 6.41 16.32 6.50
CA PRO A 93 6.90 17.58 5.96
C PRO A 93 8.41 17.78 6.19
N GLY A 94 8.94 17.32 7.34
CA GLY A 94 10.34 17.49 7.70
C GLY A 94 11.31 16.74 6.77
N LYS A 95 10.85 15.64 6.13
CA LYS A 95 11.65 14.93 5.15
C LYS A 95 11.73 15.64 3.81
N LEU A 96 10.70 16.38 3.42
CA LEU A 96 10.75 17.20 2.21
C LEU A 96 11.62 18.44 2.44
N GLU A 97 11.50 19.07 3.60
CA GLU A 97 12.34 20.21 4.00
C GLU A 97 13.83 19.86 4.09
N SER A 98 14.17 18.58 4.36
CA SER A 98 15.56 18.10 4.35
C SER A 98 16.21 18.05 2.97
N VAL A 99 15.44 18.21 1.88
CA VAL A 99 15.95 18.21 0.50
C VAL A 99 16.26 19.65 0.11
N THR A 100 17.49 20.08 0.38
CA THR A 100 17.99 21.40 0.04
C THR A 100 18.97 21.34 -1.12
N LEU A 101 18.86 22.26 -2.08
CA LEU A 101 19.83 22.42 -3.15
C LEU A 101 21.20 22.76 -2.54
N LYS A 102 22.21 21.95 -2.86
CA LYS A 102 23.60 22.21 -2.43
C LYS A 102 24.25 23.23 -3.36
N GLU A 103 25.25 23.95 -2.86
CA GLU A 103 25.94 25.01 -3.61
C GLU A 103 26.59 24.53 -4.92
N ASP A 104 26.95 23.24 -5.01
CA ASP A 104 27.62 22.59 -6.14
C ASP A 104 26.71 21.66 -6.96
N GLU A 105 25.42 21.56 -6.60
CA GLU A 105 24.50 20.62 -7.24
C GLU A 105 23.84 21.19 -8.50
N ASN A 106 23.76 20.36 -9.55
CA ASN A 106 23.01 20.69 -10.75
C ASN A 106 21.50 20.79 -10.42
N VAL A 107 20.89 21.92 -10.77
CA VAL A 107 19.46 22.20 -10.51
C VAL A 107 18.53 21.14 -11.10
N VAL A 108 18.85 20.59 -12.28
CA VAL A 108 18.04 19.52 -12.91
C VAL A 108 18.12 18.23 -12.08
N LYS A 109 19.30 17.91 -11.54
CA LYS A 109 19.47 16.75 -10.66
C LYS A 109 18.69 16.93 -9.36
N PHE A 110 18.77 18.12 -8.76
CA PHE A 110 17.99 18.46 -7.57
C PHE A 110 16.47 18.33 -7.81
N ILE A 111 15.95 18.84 -8.93
CA ILE A 111 14.53 18.72 -9.25
C ILE A 111 14.11 17.25 -9.36
N ASN A 112 14.88 16.42 -10.07
CA ASN A 112 14.57 14.98 -10.19
C ASN A 112 14.61 14.25 -8.84
N ASP A 113 15.59 14.56 -8.00
CA ASP A 113 15.73 13.97 -6.66
C ASP A 113 14.56 14.42 -5.75
N PHE A 114 14.15 15.68 -5.85
CA PHE A 114 13.01 16.22 -5.13
C PHE A 114 11.68 15.60 -5.61
N GLU A 115 11.47 15.45 -6.92
CA GLU A 115 10.29 14.78 -7.47
C GLU A 115 10.20 13.32 -7.02
N THR A 116 11.33 12.62 -6.99
CA THR A 116 11.39 11.24 -6.50
C THR A 116 10.98 11.17 -5.04
N LYS A 117 11.56 12.04 -4.20
CA LYS A 117 11.23 12.13 -2.77
C LYS A 117 9.79 12.58 -2.51
N TRP A 118 9.26 13.47 -3.34
CA TRP A 118 7.86 13.87 -3.32
C TRP A 118 6.92 12.68 -3.56
N ARG A 119 7.19 11.88 -4.60
CA ARG A 119 6.42 10.65 -4.86
C ARG A 119 6.52 9.65 -3.72
N GLU A 120 7.69 9.51 -3.09
CA GLU A 120 7.90 8.60 -1.96
C GLU A 120 7.12 9.01 -0.70
N GLU A 121 6.99 10.31 -0.44
CA GLU A 121 6.35 10.85 0.76
C GLU A 121 4.86 11.14 0.57
N THR A 122 4.42 11.49 -0.64
CA THR A 122 3.01 11.83 -0.93
C THR A 122 2.25 10.71 -1.66
N GLY A 123 2.96 9.83 -2.37
CA GLY A 123 2.36 8.82 -3.24
C GLY A 123 1.75 9.39 -4.53
N GLY A 124 1.91 10.68 -4.80
CA GLY A 124 1.39 11.39 -5.96
C GLY A 124 2.48 12.12 -6.73
N SER A 125 2.14 12.56 -7.94
CA SER A 125 2.98 13.51 -8.68
C SER A 125 2.77 14.92 -8.09
N TRP A 126 3.78 15.78 -8.11
CA TRP A 126 3.65 17.15 -7.60
C TRP A 126 2.73 18.02 -8.47
N ASP A 127 2.53 17.64 -9.73
CA ASP A 127 1.74 18.34 -10.76
C ASP A 127 0.30 17.80 -10.92
N GLN A 128 -0.17 16.94 -10.02
CA GLN A 128 -1.54 16.42 -10.12
C GLN A 128 -2.56 17.53 -9.81
N THR A 129 -3.22 18.04 -10.85
CA THR A 129 -4.44 18.85 -10.71
C THR A 129 -5.58 17.96 -10.23
N GLU A 130 -6.18 18.29 -9.08
CA GLU A 130 -7.42 17.66 -8.62
C GLU A 130 -8.46 17.71 -9.74
N THR A 131 -8.89 16.53 -10.21
CA THR A 131 -9.94 16.39 -11.25
C THR A 131 -11.19 15.81 -10.62
#